data_AF-A0A2M7XY37-F1
#
_entry.id   AF-A0A2M7XY37-F1
#
_cell.length_a   1.000
_cell.length_b   1.000
_cell.length_c   1.000
_cell.angle_alpha   90.00
_cell.angle_beta   90.00
_cell.angle_gamma   90.00
#
_symmetry.space_group_name_H-M   'P 1'
#
loop_
_entity.id
_entity.type
_entity.pdbx_description
1 polymer ?
#
loop_
_entity_poly.entity_id
_entity_poly.type
_entity_poly.pdbx_seq_one_letter_code
_entity_poly.pdbx_strand_id
1 'polypeptide(L)'
;MIPTSCPNSVTVNGQEICSPLVGYNNIGDIINNVVPFIMTMAGIILFFVLMWGGFDYVTSQGQPEKLKTANAKITAGVIGFVLLVLSFLITRVLAYIFG
;
A
#
# COMPACT_ATOMS: atom_id res chain seq x y z
N MET A 1 20.11 -19.12 7.53
CA MET A 1 20.21 -18.67 8.94
C MET A 1 18.91 -17.96 9.25
N ILE A 2 18.18 -18.45 10.25
CA ILE A 2 16.82 -18.03 10.63
C ILE A 2 16.94 -16.73 11.45
N PRO A 3 16.12 -15.69 11.22
CA PRO A 3 16.19 -14.45 11.99
C PRO A 3 15.69 -14.67 13.43
N THR A 4 16.55 -14.42 14.42
CA THR A 4 16.26 -14.53 15.85
C THR A 4 15.96 -13.18 16.50
N SER A 5 15.11 -12.35 15.90
CA SER A 5 14.57 -11.18 16.59
C SER A 5 13.11 -11.44 16.93
N CYS A 6 12.85 -11.96 18.14
CA CYS A 6 11.52 -11.87 18.74
C CYS A 6 11.27 -10.38 19.04
N PRO A 7 10.32 -9.71 18.36
CA PRO A 7 10.16 -8.26 18.44
C PRO A 7 9.64 -7.77 19.80
N ASN A 8 9.06 -8.66 20.61
CA ASN A 8 8.48 -8.33 21.91
C ASN A 8 8.63 -9.51 22.90
N SER A 9 9.51 -9.36 23.91
CA SER A 9 9.70 -10.31 25.01
C SER A 9 9.05 -9.78 26.29
N VAL A 10 8.16 -10.56 26.91
CA VAL A 10 7.57 -10.23 28.21
C VAL A 10 8.17 -11.18 29.26
N THR A 11 8.78 -10.60 30.29
CA THR A 11 9.41 -11.34 31.40
C THR A 11 8.36 -11.74 32.42
N VAL A 12 7.92 -13.01 32.40
CA VAL A 12 7.09 -13.59 33.46
C VAL A 12 7.93 -14.61 34.20
N ASN A 13 8.23 -14.36 35.48
CA ASN A 13 8.99 -15.27 36.33
C ASN A 13 10.39 -15.65 35.80
N GLY A 14 11.05 -14.74 35.07
CA GLY A 14 12.43 -14.95 34.59
C GLY A 14 12.57 -15.84 33.35
N GLN A 15 11.48 -16.18 32.66
CA GLN A 15 11.52 -16.82 31.35
C GLN A 15 11.10 -15.85 30.25
N GLU A 16 11.93 -15.72 29.22
CA GLU A 16 11.63 -14.93 28.03
C GLU A 16 10.68 -15.73 27.13
N ILE A 17 9.39 -15.41 27.20
CA ILE A 17 8.39 -16.04 26.34
C ILE A 17 8.18 -15.15 25.12
N CYS A 18 8.62 -15.64 23.95
CA CYS A 18 8.28 -15.04 22.67
C CYS A 18 6.77 -15.19 22.45
N SER A 19 6.04 -14.13 22.77
CA SER A 19 4.58 -14.11 22.67
C SER A 19 4.19 -13.78 21.22
N PRO A 20 3.40 -14.62 20.52
CA PRO A 20 2.95 -14.36 19.15
C PRO A 20 1.83 -13.31 19.06
N LEU A 21 1.38 -12.77 20.19
CA LEU A 21 0.45 -11.66 20.23
C LEU A 21 1.21 -10.41 19.76
N VAL A 22 0.72 -9.79 18.69
CA VAL A 22 1.14 -8.45 18.24
C VAL A 22 0.83 -7.49 19.39
N GLY A 23 1.78 -7.36 20.31
CA GLY A 23 1.76 -6.32 21.33
C GLY A 23 1.93 -5.02 20.58
N TYR A 24 0.90 -4.18 20.57
CA TYR A 24 1.03 -2.80 20.07
C TYR A 24 1.86 -1.99 21.07
N ASN A 25 3.10 -2.39 21.31
CA ASN A 25 4.01 -1.73 22.23
C ASN A 25 4.63 -0.50 21.58
N ASN A 26 4.61 -0.43 20.25
CA ASN A 26 5.12 0.68 19.45
C ASN A 26 4.22 0.95 18.23
N ILE A 27 4.15 2.21 17.82
CA ILE A 27 3.50 2.65 16.58
C ILE A 27 4.13 1.95 15.35
N GLY A 28 5.42 1.60 15.44
CA GLY A 28 6.15 0.90 14.38
C GLY A 28 5.59 -0.49 14.02
N ASP A 29 5.10 -1.25 15.00
CA ASP A 29 4.55 -2.59 14.75
C ASP A 29 3.18 -2.52 14.04
N ILE A 30 2.38 -1.50 14.34
CA ILE A 30 1.14 -1.20 13.62
C ILE A 30 1.46 -0.88 12.16
N ILE A 31 2.43 0.01 11.93
CA ILE A 31 2.83 0.45 10.59
C ILE A 31 3.35 -0.74 9.77
N ASN A 32 4.20 -1.60 10.36
CA ASN A 32 4.79 -2.74 9.65
C ASN A 32 3.74 -3.77 9.19
N ASN A 33 2.63 -3.91 9.89
CA ASN A 33 1.55 -4.81 9.48
C ASN A 33 0.54 -4.13 8.54
N VAL A 34 0.23 -2.84 8.78
CA VAL A 34 -0.80 -2.11 8.04
C VAL A 34 -0.33 -1.65 6.66
N VAL A 35 0.92 -1.18 6.53
CA VAL A 35 1.47 -0.70 5.25
C VAL A 35 1.43 -1.75 4.14
N PRO A 36 1.95 -2.99 4.31
CA PRO A 36 1.90 -3.99 3.25
C PRO A 36 0.47 -4.44 2.93
N PHE A 37 -0.42 -4.44 3.92
CA PHE A 37 -1.84 -4.74 3.73
C PHE A 37 -2.53 -3.71 2.82
N ILE A 38 -2.36 -2.41 3.13
CA ILE A 38 -2.93 -1.32 2.34
C ILE A 38 -2.32 -1.29 0.94
N MET A 39 -1.01 -1.51 0.80
CA MET A 39 -0.34 -1.56 -0.52
C MET A 39 -0.92 -2.66 -1.41
N THR A 40 -1.17 -3.85 -0.85
CA THR A 40 -1.77 -4.97 -1.60
C THR A 40 -3.20 -4.63 -2.04
N MET A 41 -4.01 -4.10 -1.13
CA MET A 41 -5.38 -3.65 -1.43
C MET A 41 -5.41 -2.56 -2.50
N ALA A 42 -4.52 -1.57 -2.38
CA ALA A 42 -4.42 -0.46 -3.31
C ALA A 42 -4.04 -0.90 -4.72
N GLY A 43 -3.11 -1.85 -4.86
CA GLY A 43 -2.75 -2.43 -6.16
C GLY A 43 -3.93 -3.09 -6.87
N ILE A 44 -4.77 -3.81 -6.13
CA ILE A 44 -5.98 -4.45 -6.68
C ILE A 44 -6.98 -3.39 -7.14
N ILE A 45 -7.26 -2.39 -6.29
CA ILE A 45 -8.21 -1.31 -6.63
C ILE A 45 -7.74 -0.56 -7.87
N LEU A 46 -6.45 -0.24 -7.95
CA LEU A 46 -5.83 0.45 -9.07
C LEU A 46 -6.02 -0.32 -10.39
N PHE A 47 -5.87 -1.64 -10.36
CA PHE A 47 -6.10 -2.50 -11.53
C PHE A 47 -7.54 -2.38 -12.04
N PHE A 48 -8.54 -2.44 -11.15
CA PHE A 48 -9.94 -2.28 -11.54
C PHE A 48 -10.25 -0.87 -12.08
N VAL A 49 -9.68 0.18 -11.48
CA VAL A 49 -9.85 1.56 -11.94
C VAL A 49 -9.28 1.76 -13.34
N LEU A 50 -8.10 1.19 -13.63
CA LEU A 50 -7.50 1.23 -14.97
C LEU A 50 -8.33 0.45 -15.98
N MET A 51 -8.85 -0.73 -15.61
CA MET A 51 -9.70 -1.53 -16.48
C MET A 51 -10.98 -0.78 -16.88
N TRP A 52 -11.71 -0.20 -15.92
CA TRP A 52 -12.92 0.57 -16.23
C TRP A 52 -12.64 1.90 -16.92
N GLY A 53 -11.59 2.62 -16.51
CA GLY A 53 -11.19 3.88 -17.12
C GLY A 53 -10.75 3.72 -18.58
N GLY A 54 -10.01 2.64 -18.88
CA GLY A 54 -9.62 2.29 -20.23
C GLY A 54 -10.81 1.92 -21.11
N PHE A 55 -11.76 1.15 -20.58
CA PHE A 55 -12.96 0.75 -21.32
C PHE A 55 -13.86 1.95 -21.66
N ASP A 56 -14.06 2.87 -20.72
CA ASP A 56 -14.81 4.12 -20.94
C ASP A 56 -14.13 5.01 -21.99
N TYR A 57 -12.80 5.07 -22.00
CA TYR A 57 -12.06 5.86 -22.97
C TYR A 57 -12.21 5.32 -24.40
N VAL A 58 -12.07 4.01 -24.58
CA VAL A 58 -12.27 3.36 -25.89
C VAL A 58 -13.73 3.48 -26.36
N THR A 59 -14.69 3.40 -25.43
CA THR A 59 -16.14 3.47 -25.75
C THR A 59 -16.62 4.90 -26.06
N SER A 60 -15.82 5.94 -25.76
CA SER A 60 -16.27 7.33 -25.87
C SER A 60 -16.47 7.85 -27.31
N GLN A 61 -16.09 7.08 -28.34
CA GLN A 61 -16.45 7.20 -29.78
C GLN A 61 -16.58 8.63 -30.38
N GLY A 62 -15.88 9.64 -29.85
CA GLY A 62 -15.93 11.01 -30.39
C GLY A 62 -17.03 11.93 -29.85
N GLN A 63 -17.85 11.49 -28.88
CA GLN A 63 -18.80 12.40 -28.23
C GLN A 63 -18.07 13.28 -27.19
N PRO A 64 -18.10 14.62 -27.30
CA PRO A 64 -17.27 15.51 -26.48
C PRO A 64 -17.56 15.38 -24.97
N GLU A 65 -18.80 15.07 -24.61
CA GLU A 65 -19.21 14.89 -23.22
C GLU A 65 -18.65 13.61 -22.61
N LYS A 66 -18.74 12.49 -23.33
CA LYS A 66 -18.16 11.19 -22.93
C LYS A 66 -16.64 11.25 -22.87
N LEU A 67 -16.02 11.92 -23.84
CA LEU A 67 -14.58 12.16 -23.86
C LEU A 67 -14.12 12.97 -22.65
N LYS A 68 -14.83 14.03 -22.27
CA LYS A 68 -14.47 14.83 -21.10
C LYS A 68 -14.54 14.01 -19.81
N THR A 69 -15.59 13.18 -19.66
CA THR A 69 -15.72 12.28 -18.51
C THR A 69 -14.64 11.18 -18.50
N ALA A 70 -14.32 10.60 -19.65
CA ALA A 70 -13.27 9.58 -19.78
C ALA A 70 -11.89 10.14 -19.46
N ASN A 71 -11.57 11.34 -19.95
CA ASN A 71 -10.31 12.02 -19.62
C ASN A 71 -10.20 12.31 -18.11
N ALA A 72 -11.29 12.75 -17.46
CA ALA A 72 -11.31 12.96 -16.02
C ALA A 72 -11.05 11.65 -15.24
N LYS A 73 -11.68 10.54 -15.66
CA LYS A 73 -11.45 9.21 -15.07
C LYS A 73 -10.01 8.72 -15.26
N ILE A 74 -9.44 8.86 -16.46
CA ILE A 74 -8.05 8.50 -16.73
C ILE A 74 -7.11 9.34 -15.87
N THR A 75 -7.32 10.66 -15.82
CA THR A 75 -6.44 11.56 -15.07
C THR A 75 -6.46 11.20 -13.59
N ALA A 76 -7.64 10.92 -13.01
CA ALA A 76 -7.76 10.44 -11.64
C ALA A 76 -7.05 9.08 -11.43
N GLY A 77 -7.19 8.14 -12.36
CA GLY A 77 -6.49 6.85 -12.30
C GLY A 77 -4.97 6.98 -12.38
N VAL A 78 -4.46 7.85 -13.26
CA VAL A 78 -3.03 8.14 -13.39
C VAL A 78 -2.49 8.81 -12.14
N ILE A 79 -3.20 9.77 -11.56
CA ILE A 79 -2.80 10.41 -10.29
C ILE A 79 -2.74 9.37 -9.16
N GLY A 80 -3.74 8.49 -9.06
CA GLY A 80 -3.73 7.40 -8.09
C GLY A 80 -2.55 6.44 -8.28
N PHE A 81 -2.25 6.07 -9.52
CA PHE A 81 -1.09 5.24 -9.86
C PHE A 81 0.22 5.90 -9.41
N VAL A 82 0.41 7.16 -9.77
CA VAL A 82 1.61 7.94 -9.42
C VAL A 82 1.76 8.05 -7.90
N LEU A 83 0.69 8.30 -7.15
CA LEU A 83 0.73 8.36 -5.69
C LEU A 83 1.16 7.05 -5.05
N LEU A 84 0.70 5.90 -5.55
CA LEU A 84 1.10 4.59 -5.01
C LEU A 84 2.59 4.32 -5.26
N VAL A 85 3.06 4.59 -6.48
CA VAL A 85 4.47 4.44 -6.83
C VAL A 85 5.35 5.37 -6.00
N LEU A 86 4.96 6.63 -5.85
CA LEU A 86 5.68 7.61 -5.02
C LEU A 86 5.73 7.19 -3.55
N SER A 87 4.60 6.73 -3.00
CA SER A 87 4.55 6.26 -1.61
C SER A 87 5.54 5.11 -1.39
N PHE A 88 5.55 4.12 -2.29
CA PHE A 88 6.47 3.00 -2.20
C PHE A 88 7.94 3.43 -2.32
N LEU A 89 8.23 4.32 -3.27
CA LEU A 89 9.59 4.87 -3.46
C LEU A 89 10.07 5.61 -2.21
N ILE A 90 9.25 6.48 -1.63
CA ILE A 90 9.59 7.24 -0.43
C ILE A 90 9.86 6.28 0.74
N THR A 91 8.98 5.31 0.99
CA THR A 91 9.19 4.31 2.06
C THR A 91 10.49 3.54 1.85
N ARG A 92 10.82 3.16 0.61
CA ARG A 92 12.04 2.43 0.30
C ARG A 92 13.30 3.29 0.46
N VAL A 93 13.23 4.57 0.10
CA VAL A 93 14.33 5.53 0.30
C VAL A 93 14.56 5.77 1.78
N LEU A 94 13.50 5.96 2.58
CA LEU A 94 13.61 6.09 4.02
C LEU A 94 14.21 4.82 4.65
N ALA A 95 13.75 3.64 4.25
CA ALA A 95 14.31 2.37 4.73
C ALA A 95 15.79 2.18 4.34
N TYR A 96 16.22 2.72 3.20
CA TYR A 96 17.62 2.66 2.76
C TYR A 96 18.54 3.65 3.52
N ILE A 97 18.00 4.80 3.94
CA ILE A 97 18.78 5.83 4.65
C ILE A 97 18.84 5.56 6.16
N PHE A 98 17.76 5.02 6.74
CA PHE A 98 17.63 4.73 8.17
C PHE A 98 17.82 3.25 8.53
N GLY A 99 18.06 2.40 7.54
CA GLY A 99 18.51 1.01 7.71
C GLY A 99 20.01 0.89 7.59
#